data_AF-A0A8B2HUN3-F1
#
_entry.id   AF-A0A8B2HUN3-F1
#
_cell.length_a   1.000
_cell.length_b   1.000
_cell.length_c   1.000
_cell.angle_alpha   90.00
_cell.angle_beta   90.00
_cell.angle_gamma   90.00
#
_symmetry.space_group_name_H-M   'P 1'
#
loop_
_entity.id
_entity.type
_entity.pdbx_description
1 polymer ?
#
loop_
_entity_poly.entity_id
_entity_poly.type
_entity_poly.pdbx_seq_one_letter_code
_entity_poly.pdbx_strand_id
1 'polypeptide(L)' 'MNEEELMKSIIVLLQNDKGDKDILIRILNNLKNDRQIFGPDKNYLTGILERFSPEDIRFLSE' A
#
# COMPACT_ATOMS: atom_id res chain seq x y z
N MET A 1 -11.31 7.00 -12.51
CA MET A 1 -10.27 7.02 -11.48
C MET A 1 -9.20 6.04 -11.91
N ASN A 2 -7.98 6.51 -12.14
CA ASN A 2 -6.86 5.63 -12.50
C ASN A 2 -6.26 4.98 -11.23
N GLU A 3 -5.44 3.94 -11.39
CA GLU A 3 -4.84 3.21 -10.26
C GLU A 3 -3.97 4.12 -9.37
N GLU A 4 -3.34 5.14 -9.96
CA GLU A 4 -2.55 6.14 -9.25
C GLU A 4 -3.40 7.00 -8.30
N GLU A 5 -4.55 7.49 -8.75
CA GLU A 5 -5.51 8.25 -7.94
C GLU A 5 -6.08 7.40 -6.80
N LEU A 6 -6.36 6.11 -7.07
CA LEU A 6 -6.79 5.16 -6.05
C LEU A 6 -5.72 4.96 -4.98
N MET A 7 -4.47 4.70 -5.37
CA MET A 7 -3.34 4.57 -4.44
C MET A 7 -3.18 5.82 -3.57
N LYS A 8 -3.12 7.01 -4.18
CA LYS A 8 -3.00 8.27 -3.44
C LYS A 8 -4.14 8.46 -2.45
N SER A 9 -5.37 8.15 -2.86
CA SER A 9 -6.54 8.27 -1.99
C SER A 9 -6.46 7.33 -0.77
N ILE A 10 -6.04 6.08 -0.97
CA ILE A 10 -5.88 5.11 0.13
C ILE A 10 -4.76 5.55 1.08
N ILE A 11 -3.63 6.05 0.55
CA ILE A 11 -2.53 6.56 1.37
C ILE A 11 -2.99 7.74 2.23
N VAL A 12 -3.77 8.67 1.66
CA VAL A 12 -4.35 9.79 2.40
C VAL A 12 -5.28 9.29 3.51
N LEU A 13 -6.12 8.28 3.25
CA LEU A 13 -6.98 7.69 4.27
C LEU A 13 -6.18 7.10 5.44
N LEU A 14 -5.13 6.32 5.13
CA LEU A 14 -4.22 5.75 6.13
C LEU A 14 -3.50 6.82 6.96
N GLN A 15 -2.98 7.86 6.31
CA GLN A 15 -2.26 8.95 6.99
C GLN A 15 -3.15 9.78 7.91
N ASN A 16 -4.46 9.83 7.64
CA ASN A 16 -5.44 10.57 8.43
C ASN A 16 -6.21 9.69 9.42
N ASP A 17 -5.80 8.42 9.60
CA ASP A 17 -6.47 7.45 10.47
C ASP A 17 -7.97 7.32 10.16
N LYS A 18 -8.32 7.32 8.87
CA LYS A 18 -9.70 7.23 8.39
C LYS A 18 -9.99 5.88 7.77
N GLY A 19 -10.98 5.19 8.32
CA GLY A 19 -11.42 3.89 7.85
C GLY A 19 -10.66 2.74 8.54
N ASP A 20 -10.87 1.54 8.02
CA ASP A 20 -10.25 0.34 8.57
C ASP A 20 -8.82 0.18 8.03
N LYS A 21 -7.85 0.32 8.93
CA LYS A 21 -6.42 0.31 8.61
C LYS A 21 -6.00 -1.00 7.93
N ASP A 22 -6.49 -2.14 8.38
CA ASP A 22 -6.10 -3.46 7.88
C ASP A 22 -6.64 -3.67 6.46
N ILE A 23 -7.87 -3.23 6.21
CA ILE A 23 -8.46 -3.24 4.87
C ILE A 23 -7.64 -2.36 3.92
N LEU A 24 -7.29 -1.14 4.33
CA LEU A 24 -6.55 -0.20 3.49
C LEU A 24 -5.13 -0.71 3.17
N ILE A 25 -4.44 -1.30 4.14
CA ILE A 25 -3.12 -1.94 3.94
C ILE A 25 -3.24 -3.11 2.96
N ARG A 26 -4.26 -3.96 3.10
CA ARG A 26 -4.48 -5.10 2.20
C ARG A 26 -4.72 -4.65 0.77
N ILE A 27 -5.47 -3.56 0.56
CA ILE A 27 -5.68 -2.99 -0.77
C ILE A 27 -4.35 -2.48 -1.36
N LEU A 28 -3.53 -1.74 -0.58
CA LEU A 28 -2.21 -1.29 -1.05
C LEU A 28 -1.27 -2.44 -1.39
N ASN A 29 -1.29 -3.52 -0.59
CA ASN A 29 -0.51 -4.73 -0.86
C ASN A 29 -0.94 -5.42 -2.17
N ASN A 30 -2.24 -5.52 -2.42
CA ASN A 30 -2.76 -6.07 -3.67
C ASN A 30 -2.34 -5.21 -4.87
N LEU A 31 -2.44 -3.88 -4.74
CA LEU A 31 -2.00 -2.96 -5.78
C LEU A 31 -0.49 -3.13 -6.06
N LYS A 32 0.36 -3.14 -5.03
CA LYS A 32 1.82 -3.37 -5.17
C LYS A 32 2.15 -4.63 -5.97
N ASN A 33 1.37 -5.70 -5.78
CA ASN A 33 1.58 -6.99 -6.43
C ASN A 33 0.96 -7.08 -7.83
N ASP A 34 0.24 -6.07 -8.29
CA ASP A 34 -0.25 -6.01 -9.67
C ASP A 34 0.94 -5.94 -10.65
N ARG A 35 0.79 -6.62 -11.80
CA ARG A 35 1.78 -6.68 -12.87
C ARG A 35 1.92 -5.35 -13.60
N GLN A 36 0.94 -4.45 -13.48
CA GLN A 36 0.92 -3.16 -14.17
C GLN A 36 1.61 -2.02 -13.40
N ILE A 37 1.96 -2.20 -12.13
CA ILE A 37 2.62 -1.14 -11.35
C ILE A 37 4.10 -1.00 -11.76
N PHE A 38 4.47 0.23 -12.15
CA PHE A 38 5.84 0.61 -12.48
C PHE A 38 6.77 0.52 -11.26
N GLY A 39 8.04 0.16 -11.48
CA GLY A 39 9.03 -0.07 -10.42
C GLY A 39 9.12 1.02 -9.33
N PRO A 40 9.14 2.33 -9.67
CA PRO A 40 9.15 3.41 -8.68
C PRO A 40 7.94 3.38 -7.74
N ASP A 41 6.75 3.07 -8.24
CA ASP A 41 5.53 3.00 -7.44
C ASP A 41 5.55 1.80 -6.49
N LYS A 42 6.15 0.67 -6.90
CA LYS A 42 6.35 -0.48 -5.99
C LYS A 42 7.26 -0.15 -4.81
N ASN A 43 8.33 0.60 -5.05
CA ASN A 43 9.25 1.04 -3.99
C ASN A 43 8.55 2.02 -3.05
N TYR A 44 7.79 2.96 -3.60
CA TYR A 44 7.01 3.90 -2.80
C TYR A 44 5.99 3.18 -1.91
N LEU A 45 5.21 2.25 -2.48
CA LEU A 45 4.26 1.44 -1.71
C LEU A 45 4.95 0.62 -0.63
N THR A 46 6.13 0.06 -0.91
CA THR A 46 6.90 -0.70 0.08
C THR A 46 7.25 0.17 1.29
N GLY A 47 7.78 1.38 1.08
CA GLY A 47 8.08 2.28 2.19
C GLY A 47 6.85 2.74 2.98
N ILE A 48 5.71 2.91 2.31
CA ILE A 48 4.43 3.18 3.00
C ILE A 48 4.02 1.98 3.86
N LEU A 49 4.03 0.78 3.29
CA LEU A 49 3.64 -0.44 4.00
C LEU A 49 4.56 -0.73 5.19
N GLU A 50 5.87 -0.50 5.08
CA GLU A 50 6.83 -0.65 6.20
C GLU A 50 6.49 0.26 7.37
N ARG A 51 5.98 1.47 7.08
CA ARG A 51 5.62 2.45 8.10
C ARG A 51 4.31 2.10 8.82
N PHE A 52 3.36 1.48 8.12
CA PHE A 52 2.01 1.23 8.66
C PHE A 52 1.80 -0.22 9.13
N SER A 53 2.52 -1.19 8.55
CA SER A 53 2.56 -2.59 8.98
C SER A 53 3.96 -3.21 8.83
N PRO A 54 4.87 -2.92 9.78
CA PRO A 54 6.21 -3.51 9.78
C PRO A 54 6.23 -5.01 10.07
N GLU A 55 5.12 -5.58 10.57
CA GLU A 55 5.00 -7.01 10.89
C GLU A 55 4.55 -7.83 9.68
N ASP A 56 3.64 -7.30 8.84
CA ASP A 56 3.16 -7.99 7.64
C ASP A 56 4.23 -8.13 6.55
N ILE A 57 5.25 -7.26 6.54
CA ILE A 57 6.35 -7.33 5.57
C ILE A 57 7.30 -8.48 5.88
N ARG A 58 7.42 -8.90 7.15
CA ARG A 58 8.30 -10.02 7.52
C ARG A 58 7.82 -11.34 6.89
N PHE A 59 6.51 -11.49 6.70
CA PHE A 59 5.90 -12.66 6.04
C PHE A 59 6.03 -12.69 4.52
N LEU A 60 6.59 -11.65 3.88
CA LEU A 60 6.75 -11.56 2.42
C LEU A 60 8.20 -11.70 1.96
N SER A 61 9.11 -12.05 2.88
CA SER A 61 10.55 -12.25 2.64
C SER A 61 11.00 -13.72 2.76
N GLU A 62 10.06 -14.65 2.99
CA GLU A 62 10.29 -16.11 2.94
C GLU A 62 9.72 -16.73 1.67
#